data_AF-A0A934AGT4-F1
#
_entry.id   AF-A0A934AGT4-F1
#
_cell.length_a   1.000
_cell.length_b   1.000
_cell.length_c   1.000
_cell.angle_alpha   90.00
_cell.angle_beta   90.00
_cell.angle_gamma   90.00
#
_symmetry.space_group_name_H-M   'P 1'
#
loop_
_entity.id
_entity.type
_entity.pdbx_description
1 polymer ?
#
loop_
_entity_poly.entity_id
_entity_poly.type
_entity_poly.pdbx_seq_one_letter_code
_entity_poly.pdbx_strand_id
1 'polypeptide(L)' 'MIRFSKYIWLYFLISALVLVPGMFALVRWGLKPAIDFTGGTLLELQFASDVSGAAIELA' A
#
# COMPACT_ATOMS: atom_id res chain seq x y z
N MET A 1 14.99 32.87 -18.44
CA MET A 1 14.65 32.48 -17.05
C MET A 1 13.20 32.01 -17.01
N ILE A 2 12.94 30.72 -16.83
CA ILE A 2 11.57 30.16 -16.81
C ILE A 2 10.92 30.53 -15.47
N ARG A 3 9.74 31.17 -15.51
CA ARG A 3 9.02 31.62 -14.31
C ARG A 3 8.05 30.55 -13.81
N PHE A 4 8.55 29.60 -13.02
CA PHE A 4 7.78 28.50 -12.44
C PHE A 4 6.68 28.95 -11.47
N SER A 5 6.80 30.13 -10.86
CA SER A 5 5.84 30.66 -9.87
C SER A 5 4.42 30.86 -10.42
N LYS A 6 4.24 31.01 -11.73
CA LYS A 6 2.90 31.20 -12.33
C LYS A 6 2.05 29.93 -12.25
N TYR A 7 2.67 28.75 -12.31
CA TYR A 7 1.97 27.46 -12.44
C TYR A 7 1.91 26.68 -11.13
N ILE A 8 2.39 27.24 -10.02
CA ILE A 8 2.41 26.58 -8.71
C ILE A 8 1.02 26.06 -8.29
N TRP A 9 -0.03 26.83 -8.61
CA TRP A 9 -1.42 26.44 -8.35
C TRP A 9 -1.87 25.22 -9.18
N LEU A 10 -1.39 25.08 -10.41
CA LEU A 10 -1.70 23.92 -11.24
C LEU A 10 -1.04 22.66 -10.68
N TYR A 11 0.23 22.75 -10.25
CA TYR A 11 0.91 21.65 -9.58
C TYR A 11 0.22 21.27 -8.27
N PHE A 12 -0.16 22.25 -7.46
CA PHE A 12 -0.91 22.01 -6.22
C PHE A 12 -2.24 21.31 -6.49
N LEU A 13 -2.99 21.75 -7.50
CA LEU A 13 -4.27 21.15 -7.84
C LEU A 13 -4.13 19.70 -8.30
N ILE A 14 -3.14 19.41 -9.16
CA ILE A 14 -2.86 18.04 -9.63
C ILE A 14 -2.46 17.15 -8.44
N SER A 15 -1.57 17.64 -7.57
CA SER A 15 -1.16 16.91 -6.36
C SER A 15 -2.34 16.65 -5.43
N ALA A 16 -3.20 17.65 -5.20
CA ALA A 16 -4.39 17.50 -4.38
C ALA A 16 -5.36 16.47 -4.97
N LEU A 17 -5.53 16.46 -6.30
CA LEU A 17 -6.41 15.51 -6.98
C LEU A 17 -5.92 14.06 -6.81
N VAL A 18 -4.63 13.82 -6.67
CA VAL A 18 -4.09 12.48 -6.37
C VAL A 18 -4.15 12.17 -4.87
N LEU A 19 -3.72 13.11 -4.03
CA LEU A 19 -3.63 12.91 -2.58
C LEU A 19 -4.99 12.78 -1.91
N VAL A 20 -5.96 13.64 -2.25
CA VAL A 20 -7.28 13.66 -1.60
C VAL A 20 -8.04 12.34 -1.73
N PRO A 21 -8.25 11.77 -2.94
CA PRO A 21 -8.92 10.47 -3.05
C PRO A 21 -8.08 9.33 -2.47
N GLY A 22 -6.75 9.40 -2.55
CA GLY A 22 -5.85 8.43 -1.91
C GLY A 22 -6.04 8.40 -0.39
N MET A 23 -5.97 9.56 0.26
CA MET A 23 -6.22 9.67 1.71
C MET A 23 -7.65 9.29 2.07
N PHE A 24 -8.64 9.71 1.28
CA PHE A 24 -10.03 9.32 1.49
C PHE A 24 -10.18 7.80 1.46
N ALA A 25 -9.53 7.14 0.50
CA ALA A 25 -9.58 5.69 0.39
C ALA A 25 -8.93 5.00 1.60
N LEU A 26 -7.76 5.47 2.04
CA LEU A 26 -7.08 4.93 3.22
C LEU A 26 -7.92 5.07 4.49
N VAL A 27 -8.62 6.20 4.67
CA VAL A 27 -9.49 6.41 5.83
C VAL A 27 -10.77 5.58 5.73
N ARG A 28 -11.39 5.51 4.55
CA ARG A 28 -12.68 4.83 4.36
C ARG A 28 -12.59 3.31 4.36
N TRP A 29 -11.59 2.75 3.70
CA TRP A 29 -11.39 1.30 3.60
C TRP A 29 -10.36 0.77 4.60
N GLY A 30 -9.56 1.65 5.20
CA GLY A 30 -8.48 1.25 6.10
C GLY A 30 -7.31 0.60 5.36
N LEU A 31 -6.32 0.20 6.14
CA LEU A 31 -5.27 -0.71 5.70
C LEU A 31 -5.45 -2.04 6.44
N LYS A 32 -4.96 -3.13 5.84
CA LYS A 32 -4.79 -4.41 6.55
C LYS A 32 -3.49 -4.31 7.36
N PRO A 33 -3.53 -4.15 8.69
CA PRO A 33 -2.31 -4.05 9.48
C PRO A 33 -1.53 -5.37 9.40
N ALA A 34 -0.21 -5.26 9.22
CA ALA A 34 0.68 -6.40 9.26
C ALA A 34 0.74 -7.00 10.68
N ILE A 35 1.27 -8.22 10.78
CA ILE A 35 1.44 -8.94 12.06
C ILE A 35 2.24 -8.14 13.10
N ASP A 36 3.10 -7.22 12.66
CA ASP A 36 3.87 -6.31 13.51
C ASP A 36 2.99 -5.34 14.32
N PHE A 37 1.78 -5.05 13.83
CA PHE A 37 0.86 -4.08 14.43
C PHE A 37 -0.33 -4.73 15.17
N THR A 38 -0.65 -5.99 14.88
CA THR A 38 -1.78 -6.71 15.50
C THR A 38 -1.37 -7.77 16.51
N GLY A 39 -0.08 -8.13 16.58
CA GLY A 39 0.41 -9.19 17.46
C GLY A 39 0.03 -10.57 16.93
N GLY A 40 0.83 -11.08 16.00
CA GLY A 40 0.69 -12.42 15.43
C GLY A 40 1.99 -13.23 15.50
N THR A 41 1.98 -14.44 14.95
CA THR A 41 3.14 -15.32 14.86
C THR A 41 3.55 -15.46 13.41
N LEU A 42 4.84 -15.22 13.11
CA LEU A 42 5.43 -15.51 11.81
C LEU A 42 5.91 -16.96 11.82
N LEU A 43 5.33 -17.81 10.97
CA LEU A 43 5.82 -19.16 10.71
C LEU A 43 6.51 -19.20 9.35
N GLU A 44 7.81 -19.50 9.35
CA GLU A 44 8.60 -19.62 8.13
C GLU A 44 8.82 -21.11 7.81
N LEU A 45 8.32 -21.54 6.65
CA LEU A 45 8.42 -22.92 6.18
C LEU A 45 9.32 -22.96 4.95
N GLN A 46 10.37 -23.75 5.01
CA GLN A 46 11.27 -23.96 3.89
C GLN A 46 11.02 -25.33 3.27
N PHE A 47 10.60 -25.36 2.01
CA PHE A 47 10.38 -26.59 1.27
C PHE A 47 11.55 -26.86 0.33
N ALA A 48 11.98 -28.12 0.27
CA ALA A 48 13.09 -28.56 -0.58
C ALA A 48 12.70 -28.72 -2.07
N SER A 49 11.44 -28.51 -2.42
CA SER A 49 10.89 -28.73 -3.76
C SER A 49 9.80 -27.70 -4.05
N ASP A 50 9.50 -27.46 -5.33
CA ASP A 50 8.48 -26.49 -5.75
C ASP A 50 7.08 -27.02 -5.40
N VAL A 51 6.57 -26.60 -4.24
CA VAL A 51 5.23 -26.97 -3.75
C VAL A 51 4.25 -25.87 -4.13
N SER A 52 3.25 -26.22 -4.95
CA SER A 52 2.14 -25.33 -5.30
C SER A 52 1.41 -24.85 -4.04
N GLY A 53 1.23 -23.52 -3.92
CA GLY A 53 0.65 -22.88 -2.74
C GLY A 53 -0.74 -23.39 -2.34
N ALA A 54 -1.49 -24.01 -3.26
CA ALA A 54 -2.79 -24.62 -2.96
C ALA A 54 -2.70 -25.86 -2.04
N ALA A 55 -1.56 -26.56 -2.02
CA ALA A 55 -1.35 -27.70 -1.12
C ALA A 55 -1.06 -27.25 0.33
N ILE A 56 -0.60 -26.00 0.51
CA ILE A 56 -0.22 -25.44 1.81
C ILE A 56 -1.45 -24.88 2.55
N GLU A 57 -2.49 -24.44 1.85
CA GLU A 57 -3.75 -23.95 2.46
C GLU A 57 -4.67 -25.06 3.00
N LEU A 58 -4.46 -26.33 2.62
CA LEU A 58 -5.34 -27.46 2.95
C LEU A 58 -4.85 -28.33 4.12
N ALA A 59 -3.72 -27.99 4.74
CA ALA A 59 -3.09 -28.72 5.85
C ALA A 59 -3.15 -27.90 7.14
#